data_AF-X1SEL0-F1
#
_entry.id   AF-X1SEL0-F1
#
_cell.length_a   1.000
_cell.length_b   1.000
_cell.length_c   1.000
_cell.angle_alpha   90.00
_cell.angle_beta   90.00
_cell.angle_gamma   90.00
#
_symmetry.space_group_name_H-M   'P 1'
#
loop_
_entity.id
_entity.type
_entity.pdbx_description
1 polymer ?
#
loop_
_entity_poly.entity_id
_entity_poly.type
_entity_poly.pdbx_seq_one_letter_code
_entity_poly.pdbx_strand_id
1 'polypeptide(L)' 'GEVVLIDKETHQRIETIIDEVTCQRYEQELRDFFQRVESFCQHYEINYLRVLTSLPLTSFIFQDLRKRQILK' A
#
# COMPACT_ATOMS: atom_id res chain seq x y z
N GLY A 1 18.45 4.58 11.79
CA GLY A 1 19.86 4.57 11.36
C GLY A 1 20.01 5.37 10.09
N GLU A 2 21.25 5.66 9.72
CA GLU A 2 21.59 6.23 8.41
C GLU A 2 21.31 5.21 7.31
N VAL A 3 20.64 5.64 6.24
CA VAL A 3 20.29 4.81 5.10
C VAL A 3 20.54 5.57 3.80
N VAL A 4 20.74 4.82 2.73
CA VAL A 4 20.83 5.36 1.38
C VAL A 4 19.66 4.83 0.58
N LEU A 5 18.78 5.73 0.15
CA LEU A 5 17.75 5.42 -0.83
C LEU A 5 18.35 5.55 -2.22
N ILE A 6 18.12 4.54 -3.06
CA ILE A 6 18.56 4.54 -4.45
C ILE A 6 17.30 4.43 -5.30
N ASP A 7 17.00 5.48 -6.05
CA ASP A 7 15.93 5.47 -7.03
C ASP A 7 16.30 4.49 -8.15
N LYS A 8 15.44 3.52 -8.42
CA LYS A 8 15.67 2.48 -9.42
C LYS A 8 15.57 3.00 -10.85
N GLU A 9 14.77 4.04 -11.09
CA GLU A 9 14.54 4.60 -12.41
C GLU A 9 15.65 5.59 -12.77
N THR A 10 16.02 6.46 -11.83
CA THR A 10 16.97 7.56 -12.07
C THR A 10 18.39 7.29 -11.57
N HIS A 11 18.59 6.24 -10.77
CA HIS A 11 19.84 5.95 -10.04
C HIS A 11 20.26 7.07 -9.05
N GLN A 12 19.35 8.00 -8.75
CA GLN A 12 19.60 9.06 -7.78
C GLN A 12 19.79 8.45 -6.39
N ARG A 13 20.83 8.91 -5.69
CA ARG A 13 21.15 8.52 -4.31
C ARG A 13 20.70 9.61 -3.36
N ILE A 14 19.97 9.22 -2.32
CA ILE A 14 19.53 10.10 -1.26
C ILE A 14 20.00 9.49 0.06
N GLU A 15 20.92 10.18 0.72
CA GLU A 15 21.37 9.85 2.08
C GLU A 15 20.38 10.46 3.06
N THR A 16 19.84 9.66 3.97
CA THR A 16 18.85 10.11 4.95
C THR A 16 18.95 9.32 6.25
N ILE A 17 18.35 9.84 7.30
CA ILE A 17 18.27 9.19 8.61
C ILE A 17 16.84 8.72 8.80
N ILE A 18 16.67 7.42 9.07
CA ILE A 18 15.39 6.86 9.50
C ILE A 18 15.46 6.63 11.01
N ASP A 19 14.86 7.53 11.77
CA ASP A 19 14.65 7.36 13.21
C ASP A 19 13.22 6.88 13.52
N GLU A 20 12.96 6.60 14.79
CA GLU A 20 11.66 6.11 15.25
C GLU A 20 10.53 7.10 14.93
N VAL A 21 10.78 8.40 15.09
CA VAL A 21 9.81 9.46 14.81
C VAL A 21 9.47 9.48 13.31
N THR A 22 10.46 9.30 12.45
CA THR A 22 10.29 9.21 10.99
C THR A 22 9.44 8.01 10.61
N CYS A 23 9.68 6.85 11.23
CA CYS A 23 8.85 5.65 11.02
C CYS A 23 7.41 5.89 11.47
N GLN A 24 7.19 6.42 12.67
CA GLN A 24 5.86 6.68 13.20
C GLN A 24 5.07 7.68 12.34
N ARG A 25 5.73 8.75 11.88
CA ARG A 25 5.14 9.72 10.96
C ARG A 25 4.75 9.06 9.64
N TYR A 26 5.65 8.28 9.05
CA TYR A 26 5.38 7.57 7.81
C TYR A 26 4.18 6.62 7.95
N GLU A 27 4.11 5.84 9.03
CA GLU A 27 2.99 4.95 9.29
C GLU A 27 1.66 5.71 9.42
N GLN A 28 1.66 6.88 10.07
CA GLN A 28 0.47 7.71 10.17
C GLN A 28 0.05 8.26 8.79
N GLU A 29 0.98 8.85 8.05
CA GLU A 29 0.72 9.37 6.70
C GLU A 29 0.21 8.29 5.76
N LEU A 30 0.76 7.07 5.88
CA LEU A 30 0.34 5.90 5.12
C LEU A 30 -1.09 5.47 5.49
N ARG A 31 -1.43 5.43 6.79
CA ARG A 31 -2.81 5.16 7.24
C ARG A 31 -3.78 6.21 6.69
N ASP A 32 -3.43 7.48 6.80
CA ASP A 32 -4.29 8.58 6.32
C ASP A 32 -4.48 8.52 4.81
N PHE A 33 -3.41 8.20 4.06
CA PHE A 33 -3.48 7.99 2.62
C PHE A 33 -4.45 6.88 2.25
N PHE A 34 -4.33 5.71 2.89
CA PHE A 34 -5.23 4.60 2.64
C PHE A 34 -6.68 4.93 2.99
N GLN A 35 -6.92 5.60 4.12
CA GLN A 35 -8.26 6.01 4.51
C GLN A 35 -8.89 6.96 3.47
N ARG A 36 -8.13 7.89 2.90
CA ARG A 36 -8.63 8.78 1.83
C ARG A 36 -9.04 7.99 0.59
N VAL A 37 -8.22 7.04 0.15
CA VAL A 37 -8.53 6.19 -1.01
C VAL A 37 -9.77 5.34 -0.75
N GLU A 38 -9.83 4.68 0.40
CA GLU A 38 -10.98 3.84 0.78
C GLU A 38 -12.27 4.66 0.88
N SER A 39 -12.21 5.85 1.49
CA SER A 39 -13.36 6.76 1.60
C SER A 39 -13.85 7.24 0.23
N PHE A 40 -12.93 7.57 -0.68
CA PHE A 40 -13.27 7.92 -2.06
C PHE A 40 -13.98 6.74 -2.75
N CYS A 41 -13.42 5.53 -2.68
CA CYS A 41 -14.01 4.37 -3.31
C CYS A 41 -15.38 4.02 -2.73
N GLN A 42 -15.55 4.13 -1.41
CA GLN A 42 -16.83 3.92 -0.74
C GLN A 42 -17.88 4.93 -1.20
N HIS A 43 -17.52 6.21 -1.35
CA HIS A 43 -18.43 7.26 -1.80
C HIS A 43 -18.99 6.99 -3.21
N TYR A 44 -18.21 6.37 -4.08
CA TYR A 44 -18.59 6.06 -5.47
C TYR A 44 -18.98 4.58 -5.68
N GLU A 45 -19.20 3.81 -4.61
CA GLU A 45 -19.53 2.38 -4.68
C GLU A 45 -18.51 1.55 -5.50
N ILE A 46 -17.25 1.98 -5.51
CA ILE A 46 -16.15 1.30 -6.20
C ILE A 46 -15.65 0.16 -5.32
N ASN A 47 -15.62 -1.05 -5.89
CA ASN A 47 -14.95 -2.19 -5.26
C ASN A 47 -13.43 -2.00 -5.27
N TYR A 48 -12.91 -1.50 -4.15
CA TYR A 48 -11.47 -1.36 -3.92
C TYR A 48 -10.93 -2.50 -3.06
N LEU A 49 -9.72 -2.93 -3.38
CA LEU A 49 -9.07 -4.03 -2.70
C LEU A 49 -7.56 -3.80 -2.66
N ARG A 50 -7.05 -3.56 -1.45
CA ARG A 50 -5.63 -3.29 -1.23
C ARG A 50 -4.82 -4.59 -1.20
N VAL A 51 -3.74 -4.64 -1.97
CA VAL A 51 -2.84 -5.79 -2.07
C VAL A 51 -1.38 -5.39 -2.03
N LEU A 52 -0.56 -6.32 -1.57
CA LEU A 52 0.88 -6.27 -1.80
C LEU A 52 1.18 -6.77 -3.21
N THR A 53 2.04 -6.05 -3.93
CA THR A 53 2.48 -6.41 -5.29
C THR A 53 3.27 -7.73 -5.35
N SER A 54 3.74 -8.21 -4.20
CA SER A 54 4.39 -9.51 -4.05
C SER A 54 3.41 -10.69 -4.11
N LEU A 55 2.10 -10.46 -3.98
CA LEU A 55 1.10 -11.53 -4.00
C LEU A 55 0.74 -11.91 -5.45
N PRO A 56 0.66 -13.22 -5.77
CA PRO A 56 0.14 -13.67 -7.06
C PRO A 56 -1.30 -13.18 -7.27
N LEU A 57 -1.48 -12.32 -8.28
CA LEU A 57 -2.74 -11.64 -8.54
C LEU A 57 -3.92 -12.61 -8.70
N THR A 58 -3.73 -13.70 -9.44
CA THR A 58 -4.76 -14.72 -9.68
C THR A 58 -5.21 -15.40 -8.39
N SER A 59 -4.28 -15.86 -7.56
CA SER A 59 -4.60 -16.47 -6.27
C SER A 59 -5.39 -15.51 -5.37
N PHE A 60 -5.02 -14.24 -5.41
CA PHE A 60 -5.65 -13.21 -4.61
C PHE A 60 -7.08 -12.89 -5.06
N ILE A 61 -7.30 -12.67 -6.36
CA ILE A 61 -8.64 -12.37 -6.91
C ILE A 61 -9.62 -13.49 -6.57
N PHE A 62 -9.24 -14.76 -6.77
CA PHE A 62 -10.12 -15.88 -6.47
C PHE A 62 -10.46 -15.99 -4.98
N GLN A 63 -9.50 -15.73 -4.09
CA GLN A 63 -9.76 -15.70 -2.65
C GLN A 63 -10.75 -14.61 -2.27
N ASP A 64 -10.62 -13.40 -2.82
CA ASP A 64 -11.53 -12.30 -2.54
C ASP A 64 -12.96 -12.58 -3.06
N LEU A 65 -13.08 -13.05 -4.31
CA LEU A 65 -14.38 -13.39 -4.89
C LEU A 65 -15.10 -14.50 -4.12
N ARG A 66 -14.37 -15.49 -3.58
CA ARG A 66 -14.94 -16.52 -2.68
C ARG A 66 -15.37 -15.92 -1.34
N LYS A 67 -14.57 -15.05 -0.72
CA LYS A 67 -14.95 -14.37 0.54
C LYS A 67 -16.23 -13.56 0.39
N ARG A 68 -16.42 -12.92 -0.77
CA ARG A 68 -17.62 -12.18 -1.14
C ARG A 68 -18.79 -13.07 -1.61
N GLN A 69 -18.62 -14.39 -1.61
CA GLN A 69 -19.59 -15.39 -2.08
C GLN A 69 -20.04 -15.22 -3.55
N ILE A 70 -19.21 -14.59 -4.37
CA ILE A 70 -19.45 -14.46 -5.82
C ILE A 70 -19.07 -15.76 -6.54
N LEU A 71 -18.00 -16.41 -6.07
CA LEU A 71 -17.58 -17.73 -6.53
C LEU A 71 -17.82 -18.77 -5.44
N LYS A 72 -18.29 -19.96 -5.83
CA LYS A 72 -18.45 -21.12 -4.95
C LYS A 72 -17.12 -21.82 -4.68
#